data_AF-A0A927Y4F5-F1
#
_entry.id   AF-A0A927Y4F5-F1
#
_cell.length_a   1.000
_cell.length_b   1.000
_cell.length_c   1.000
_cell.angle_alpha   90.00
_cell.angle_beta   90.00
_cell.angle_gamma   90.00
#
_symmetry.space_group_name_H-M   'P 1'
#
loop_
_entity.id
_entity.type
_entity.pdbx_description
1 polymer ?
#
loop_
_entity_poly.entity_id
_entity_poly.type
_entity_poly.pdbx_seq_one_letter_code
_entity_poly.pdbx_strand_id
1 'polypeptide(L)'
;MEYIDCTICEQNMNSFIENSLVGENVWQFLTHVERCPECYEELETRYLIAEALGRLEAGESIDLRKELQQKIKFTKRAMYFHYFNEDVLRVLEVFSMIIIVYEVFGFLSHFFGIVF
;
A
#
# COMPACT_ATOMS: atom_id res chain seq x y z
N MET A 1 -13.40 5.21 -0.54
CA MET A 1 -12.49 4.21 0.05
C MET A 1 -13.33 3.29 0.90
N GLU A 2 -13.64 2.11 0.37
CA GLU A 2 -14.32 1.05 1.11
C GLU A 2 -13.34 0.48 2.13
N TYR A 3 -13.77 0.39 3.39
CA TYR A 3 -13.01 -0.23 4.46
C TYR A 3 -13.29 -1.73 4.44
N ILE A 4 -12.25 -2.54 4.23
CA ILE A 4 -12.33 -4.00 4.26
C ILE A 4 -12.47 -4.45 5.73
N ASP A 5 -13.35 -5.41 5.98
CA ASP A 5 -13.53 -6.08 7.29
C ASP A 5 -12.73 -7.39 7.36
N CYS A 6 -12.67 -8.02 8.55
CA CYS A 6 -11.91 -9.26 8.74
C CYS A 6 -12.41 -10.39 7.81
N THR A 7 -13.71 -10.44 7.51
CA THR A 7 -14.34 -11.45 6.65
C THR A 7 -13.84 -11.34 5.21
N ILE A 8 -13.86 -10.12 4.64
CA ILE A 8 -13.37 -9.85 3.29
C ILE A 8 -11.85 -9.99 3.27
N CYS A 9 -11.15 -9.64 4.36
CA CYS A 9 -9.72 -9.88 4.50
C CYS A 9 -9.40 -11.39 4.39
N GLU A 10 -10.09 -12.25 5.13
CA GLU A 10 -9.90 -13.71 5.10
C GLU A 10 -10.13 -14.33 3.72
N GLN A 11 -11.15 -13.85 2.99
CA GLN A 11 -11.42 -14.33 1.62
C GLN A 11 -10.31 -13.98 0.64
N ASN A 12 -9.64 -12.85 0.84
CA ASN A 12 -8.55 -12.38 -0.01
C ASN A 12 -7.18 -12.99 0.36
N MET A 13 -7.04 -13.66 1.51
CA MET A 13 -5.76 -14.24 1.94
C MET A 13 -5.21 -15.27 0.97
N ASN A 14 -6.05 -16.18 0.47
CA ASN A 14 -5.59 -17.22 -0.47
C ASN A 14 -5.17 -16.61 -1.81
N SER A 15 -5.95 -15.65 -2.33
CA SER A 15 -5.60 -14.92 -3.54
C SER A 15 -4.31 -14.10 -3.38
N PHE A 16 -4.03 -13.61 -2.18
CA PHE A 16 -2.77 -12.95 -1.86
C PHE A 16 -1.60 -13.95 -1.84
N ILE A 17 -1.75 -15.11 -1.18
CA ILE A 17 -0.73 -16.17 -1.12
C ILE A 17 -0.40 -16.70 -2.53
N GLU A 18 -1.40 -16.85 -3.40
CA GLU A 18 -1.25 -17.32 -4.78
C GLU A 18 -0.79 -16.23 -5.76
N ASN A 19 -0.55 -14.99 -5.29
CA ASN A 19 -0.21 -13.81 -6.10
C ASN A 19 -1.24 -13.48 -7.20
N SER A 20 -2.52 -13.83 -6.98
CA SER A 20 -3.63 -13.57 -7.89
C SER A 20 -4.44 -12.31 -7.53
N LEU A 21 -4.14 -11.68 -6.39
CA LEU A 21 -4.75 -10.42 -5.95
C LEU A 21 -4.12 -9.21 -6.67
N VAL A 22 -4.92 -8.34 -7.30
CA VAL A 22 -4.45 -7.23 -8.15
C VAL A 22 -5.18 -5.92 -7.84
N GLY A 23 -4.51 -4.78 -8.04
CA GLY A 23 -5.13 -3.45 -8.04
C GLY A 23 -5.44 -2.89 -6.66
N GLU A 24 -6.56 -2.18 -6.53
CA GLU A 24 -6.98 -1.51 -5.30
C GLU A 24 -7.23 -2.49 -4.13
N ASN A 25 -7.61 -3.73 -4.44
CA ASN A 25 -7.90 -4.78 -3.46
C ASN A 25 -6.66 -5.18 -2.64
N VAL A 26 -5.46 -5.13 -3.23
CA VAL A 26 -4.21 -5.44 -2.53
C VAL A 26 -3.90 -4.38 -1.48
N TRP A 27 -4.08 -3.11 -1.83
CA TRP A 27 -3.77 -2.00 -0.93
C TRP A 27 -4.74 -1.97 0.26
N GLN A 28 -6.04 -2.18 0.01
CA GLN A 28 -7.05 -2.23 1.06
C GLN A 28 -6.82 -3.45 1.99
N PHE A 29 -6.48 -4.61 1.44
CA PHE A 29 -6.12 -5.82 2.19
C PHE A 29 -4.90 -5.59 3.10
N LEU A 30 -3.81 -5.06 2.56
CA LEU A 30 -2.59 -4.79 3.33
C LEU A 30 -2.83 -3.76 4.44
N THR A 31 -3.62 -2.71 4.17
CA THR A 31 -3.97 -1.68 5.15
C THR A 31 -4.77 -2.27 6.32
N HIS A 32 -5.65 -3.25 6.06
CA HIS A 32 -6.40 -3.94 7.10
C HIS A 32 -5.49 -4.86 7.93
N VAL A 33 -4.69 -5.71 7.27
CA VAL A 33 -3.78 -6.65 7.94
C VAL A 33 -2.75 -5.94 8.83
N GLU A 34 -2.25 -4.78 8.43
CA GLU A 34 -1.32 -3.99 9.27
C GLU A 34 -1.96 -3.42 10.54
N ARG A 35 -3.29 -3.25 10.56
CA ARG A 35 -4.04 -2.68 11.70
C ARG A 35 -4.72 -3.74 12.55
N CYS A 36 -4.93 -4.94 12.02
CA CYS A 36 -5.63 -6.03 12.69
C CYS A 36 -4.65 -7.17 13.03
N PRO A 37 -4.26 -7.35 14.30
CA PRO A 37 -3.30 -8.38 14.70
C PRO A 37 -3.81 -9.81 14.45
N GLU A 38 -5.12 -10.05 14.58
CA GLU A 38 -5.73 -11.36 14.32
C GLU A 38 -5.61 -11.75 12.85
N CYS A 39 -5.93 -10.84 11.93
CA CYS A 39 -5.77 -11.09 10.49
C CYS A 39 -4.31 -11.24 10.07
N TYR A 40 -3.37 -10.61 10.79
CA TYR A 40 -1.93 -10.79 10.58
C TYR A 40 -1.47 -12.19 10.97
N GLU A 41 -1.83 -12.66 12.16
CA GLU A 41 -1.46 -13.99 12.67
C GLU A 41 -2.03 -15.12 11.81
N GLU A 42 -3.28 -14.98 11.36
CA GLU A 42 -3.93 -15.92 10.46
C GLU A 42 -3.25 -15.95 9.08
N LEU A 43 -2.93 -14.78 8.52
CA LEU A 43 -2.21 -14.69 7.24
C LEU A 43 -0.81 -15.31 7.34
N GLU A 44 -0.08 -15.04 8.42
CA GLU A 44 1.23 -15.62 8.68
C GLU A 44 1.15 -17.15 8.73
N THR A 45 0.20 -17.69 9.49
CA THR A 45 -0.01 -19.14 9.62
C THR A 45 -0.36 -19.78 8.27
N ARG A 46 -1.30 -19.21 7.52
CA ARG A 46 -1.69 -19.72 6.19
C ARG A 46 -0.54 -19.70 5.19
N TYR A 47 0.26 -18.62 5.20
CA TYR A 47 1.43 -18.50 4.36
C TYR A 47 2.46 -19.60 4.68
N LEU A 48 2.77 -19.81 5.96
CA LEU A 48 3.72 -20.84 6.41
C LEU A 48 3.26 -22.26 6.02
N ILE A 49 1.96 -22.56 6.15
CA ILE A 49 1.40 -23.85 5.73
C ILE A 49 1.51 -24.01 4.21
N ALA A 50 1.11 -23.01 3.43
CA ALA A 50 1.17 -23.07 1.97
C ALA A 50 2.60 -23.27 1.47
N GLU A 51 3.58 -22.59 2.09
CA GLU A 51 4.99 -22.72 1.74
C GLU A 51 5.58 -24.07 2.16
N ALA A 52 5.20 -24.57 3.35
CA ALA A 52 5.58 -25.90 3.81
C ALA A 52 5.05 -27.00 2.87
N LEU A 53 3.80 -26.87 2.40
CA LEU A 53 3.20 -27.79 1.43
C LEU A 53 3.89 -27.73 0.06
N GLY A 54 4.09 -26.52 -0.49
CA GLY A 54 4.78 -26.35 -1.76
C GLY A 54 6.22 -26.88 -1.76
N ARG A 55 6.90 -26.85 -0.60
CA ARG A 55 8.25 -27.40 -0.44
C ARG A 55 8.30 -28.88 -0.09
N LEU A 56 7.27 -29.45 0.53
CA LEU A 56 7.09 -30.91 0.65
C LEU A 56 6.91 -31.56 -0.73
N GLU A 57 6.21 -30.87 -1.64
CA GLU A 57 6.09 -31.28 -3.04
C GLU A 57 7.40 -31.12 -3.83
N ALA A 58 8.26 -30.15 -3.45
CA ALA A 58 9.53 -29.87 -4.12
C ALA A 58 10.78 -30.57 -3.51
N GLY A 59 10.70 -31.11 -2.29
CA GLY A 59 11.76 -31.91 -1.66
C GLY A 59 13.00 -31.15 -1.17
N GLU A 60 12.89 -29.86 -0.82
CA GLU A 60 14.05 -29.00 -0.49
C GLU A 60 14.05 -28.48 0.97
N SER A 61 15.22 -28.53 1.62
CA SER A 61 15.43 -28.27 3.06
C SER A 61 15.14 -26.83 3.51
N ILE A 62 14.64 -26.71 4.74
CA ILE A 62 14.14 -25.50 5.40
C ILE A 62 15.27 -24.48 5.67
N ASP A 63 15.37 -23.41 4.87
CA ASP A 63 16.13 -22.18 5.15
C ASP A 63 15.28 -20.89 4.89
N LEU A 64 13.97 -21.04 5.07
CA LEU A 64 12.90 -20.20 4.53
C LEU A 64 12.78 -18.80 5.15
N ARG A 65 13.08 -18.69 6.44
CA ARG A 65 12.83 -17.47 7.22
C ARG A 65 13.72 -16.29 6.79
N LYS A 66 14.90 -16.57 6.23
CA LYS A 66 15.85 -15.54 5.78
C LYS A 66 15.57 -15.06 4.36
N GLU A 67 15.24 -15.96 3.44
CA GLU A 67 14.88 -15.60 2.06
C GLU A 67 13.57 -14.81 2.02
N LEU A 68 12.58 -15.21 2.82
CA LEU A 68 11.30 -14.49 2.93
C LEU A 68 11.49 -13.07 3.44
N GLN A 69 12.32 -12.87 4.49
CA GLN A 69 12.64 -11.53 4.97
C GLN A 69 13.35 -10.67 3.93
N GLN A 70 14.25 -11.25 3.13
CA GLN A 70 14.91 -10.53 2.04
C GLN A 70 13.95 -10.17 0.92
N LYS A 71 13.05 -11.09 0.54
CA LYS A 71 12.07 -10.87 -0.53
C LYS A 71 11.03 -9.82 -0.13
N ILE A 72 10.49 -9.87 1.09
CA ILE A 72 9.61 -8.83 1.64
C ILE A 72 10.31 -7.47 1.65
N LYS A 73 11.59 -7.41 2.03
CA LYS A 73 12.36 -6.16 2.08
C LYS A 73 12.64 -5.57 0.68
N PHE A 74 12.91 -6.41 -0.31
CA PHE A 74 13.11 -5.97 -1.70
C PHE A 74 11.79 -5.54 -2.35
N THR A 75 10.72 -6.31 -2.17
CA THR A 75 9.38 -5.97 -2.69
C THR A 75 8.84 -4.70 -2.04
N LYS A 76 9.02 -4.50 -0.72
CA LYS A 76 8.68 -3.24 -0.04
C LYS A 76 9.41 -2.06 -0.66
N ARG A 77 10.70 -2.20 -0.99
CA ARG A 77 11.51 -1.10 -1.54
C ARG A 77 11.12 -0.73 -2.98
N ALA A 78 10.73 -1.71 -3.78
CA ALA A 78 10.22 -1.49 -5.13
C ALA A 78 8.80 -0.88 -5.11
N MET A 79 7.92 -1.36 -4.22
CA MET A 79 6.57 -0.80 -4.06
C MET A 79 6.56 0.63 -3.51
N TYR A 80 7.47 0.96 -2.58
CA TYR A 80 7.55 2.32 -2.03
C TYR A 80 7.92 3.35 -3.10
N PHE A 81 8.76 2.99 -4.08
CA PHE A 81 9.13 3.90 -5.17
C PHE A 81 7.99 4.16 -6.16
N HIS A 82 7.18 3.13 -6.45
CA HIS A 82 6.05 3.28 -7.37
C HIS A 82 4.87 4.03 -6.73
N TYR A 83 4.57 3.78 -5.45
CA TYR A 83 3.46 4.44 -4.75
C TYR A 83 3.80 5.89 -4.34
N PHE A 84 5.05 6.18 -3.98
CA PHE A 84 5.47 7.56 -3.64
C PHE A 84 5.34 8.52 -4.83
N ASN A 85 5.56 8.06 -6.06
CA ASN A 85 5.55 8.95 -7.22
C ASN A 85 4.14 9.45 -7.60
N GLU A 86 3.11 8.60 -7.56
CA GLU A 86 1.76 9.01 -7.96
C GLU A 86 1.11 9.96 -6.94
N ASP A 87 1.29 9.69 -5.64
CA ASP A 87 0.75 10.56 -4.59
C ASP A 87 1.53 11.90 -4.50
N VAL A 88 2.84 11.89 -4.72
CA VAL A 88 3.66 13.12 -4.72
C VAL A 88 3.28 14.04 -5.89
N LEU A 89 3.04 13.50 -7.08
CA LEU A 89 2.60 14.30 -8.23
C LEU A 89 1.25 14.98 -7.96
N ARG A 90 0.29 14.26 -7.37
CA ARG A 90 -1.02 14.81 -7.00
C ARG A 90 -0.94 15.90 -5.92
N VAL A 91 -0.09 15.71 -4.91
CA VAL A 91 0.12 16.71 -3.86
C VAL A 91 0.78 17.99 -4.42
N LEU A 92 1.74 17.85 -5.33
CA LEU A 92 2.40 18.99 -5.98
C LEU A 92 1.44 19.81 -6.85
N GLU A 93 0.54 19.15 -7.59
CA GLU A 93 -0.49 19.86 -8.39
C GLU A 93 -1.40 20.72 -7.50
N VAL A 94 -1.91 20.16 -6.39
CA VAL A 94 -2.78 20.89 -5.45
C VAL A 94 -2.03 22.06 -4.82
N PHE A 95 -0.77 21.87 -4.43
CA PHE A 95 0.05 22.93 -3.86
C PHE A 95 0.28 24.09 -4.84
N SER A 96 0.50 23.78 -6.12
CA SER A 96 0.67 24.79 -7.17
C SER A 96 -0.60 25.62 -7.39
N MET A 97 -1.79 25.00 -7.36
CA MET A 97 -3.07 25.72 -7.45
C MET A 97 -3.28 26.67 -6.29
N ILE A 98 -2.96 26.25 -5.07
CA ILE A 98 -3.09 27.09 -3.86
C ILE A 98 -2.20 28.33 -3.95
N ILE A 99 -0.95 28.18 -4.39
CA ILE A 99 -0.03 29.32 -4.57
C ILE A 99 -0.60 30.32 -5.58
N ILE A 100 -1.08 29.85 -6.74
CA ILE A 100 -1.65 30.72 -7.76
C ILE A 100 -2.84 31.51 -7.21
N VAL A 101 -3.70 30.89 -6.40
CA VAL A 101 -4.84 31.57 -5.76
C VAL A 101 -4.37 32.68 -4.82
N TYR A 102 -3.33 32.45 -4.03
CA TYR A 102 -2.77 33.48 -3.13
C TYR A 102 -2.16 34.64 -3.89
N GLU A 103 -1.42 34.39 -4.97
CA GLU A 103 -0.83 35.43 -5.83
C GLU A 103 -1.92 36.29 -6.48
N VAL A 104 -2.98 35.66 -7.02
CA VAL A 104 -4.11 36.36 -7.63
C VAL A 104 -4.87 37.18 -6.58
N PHE A 105 -5.11 36.63 -5.39
CA PHE A 105 -5.79 37.33 -4.31
C PHE A 105 -4.96 38.51 -3.77
N GLY A 106 -3.65 38.32 -3.61
CA GLY A 106 -2.69 39.37 -3.25
C GLY A 106 -2.69 40.50 -4.28
N PHE A 107 -2.63 40.17 -5.57
CA PHE A 107 -2.69 41.15 -6.65
C PHE A 107 -4.02 41.92 -6.67
N LEU A 108 -5.16 41.23 -6.49
CA LEU A 108 -6.47 41.88 -6.42
C LEU A 108 -6.57 42.83 -5.22
N SER A 109 -6.15 42.39 -4.03
CA SER A 109 -6.18 43.25 -2.84
C SER A 109 -5.28 44.49 -2.97
N HIS A 110 -4.10 44.37 -3.59
CA HIS A 110 -3.21 45.49 -3.85
C HIS A 110 -3.77 46.44 -4.91
N PHE A 111 -4.34 45.91 -6.00
CA PHE A 111 -4.95 46.72 -7.05
C PHE A 111 -6.18 47.48 -6.54
N PHE A 112 -7.11 46.82 -5.85
CA PHE A 112 -8.30 47.47 -5.28
C PHE A 112 -7.96 48.39 -4.11
N GLY A 113 -6.92 48.09 -3.32
CA GLY A 113 -6.44 48.96 -2.23
C GLY A 113 -5.66 50.20 -2.70
N ILE A 114 -5.15 50.21 -3.93
CA ILE A 114 -4.55 51.39 -4.58
C ILE A 114 -5.59 52.22 -5.34
N VAL A 115 -6.66 51.58 -5.81
CA VAL A 115 -7.72 52.20 -6.63
C VAL A 115 -8.82 52.87 -5.80
N PHE A 116 -8.88 52.63 -4.47
CA PHE A 116 -9.80 53.28 -3.53
C PHE A 116 -9.06 54.25 -2.60
#